data_AF-A6HX11-F1
#
_entry.id   AF-A6HX11-F1
#
_cell.length_a   1.000
_cell.length_b   1.000
_cell.length_c   1.000
_cell.angle_alpha   90.00
_cell.angle_beta   90.00
_cell.angle_gamma   90.00
#
_symmetry.space_group_name_H-M   'P 1'
#
loop_
_entity.id
_entity.type
_entity.pdbx_description
1 polymer ?
#
loop_
_entity_poly.entity_id
_entity_poly.type
_entity_poly.pdbx_seq_one_letter_code
_entity_poly.pdbx_strand_id
1 'polypeptide(L)'
;MENDGYGNRGAGANLNTDDDVTITFLPLVDSERKLLHVHFLSAQELGNEEQQEKLLREWLDCCVTEGGVLVAMQKSSRRRNHPLVTQMVEKWLDRYRQIRPCTSLSDGEEDEDDEDE
;
A
#
# COMPACT_ATOMS: atom_id res chain seq x y z
N MET A 1 -0.95 -1.36 1.64
CA MET A 1 -1.74 -0.65 2.65
C MET A 1 -1.80 0.80 2.21
N GLU A 2 -2.98 1.40 2.18
CA GLU A 2 -3.05 2.87 2.03
C GLU A 2 -2.43 3.50 3.27
N ASN A 3 -1.82 4.68 3.15
CA ASN A 3 -1.31 5.36 4.33
C ASN A 3 -2.51 5.81 5.16
N ASP A 4 -2.76 5.13 6.28
CA ASP A 4 -3.80 5.52 7.22
C ASP A 4 -3.38 6.87 7.81
N GLY A 5 -3.90 7.96 7.24
CA GLY A 5 -3.63 9.32 7.69
C GLY A 5 -3.83 9.42 9.20
N TYR A 6 -2.74 9.53 9.94
CA TYR A 6 -2.75 9.65 11.39
C TYR A 6 -3.48 10.94 11.78
N GLY A 7 -4.71 10.80 12.30
CA GLY A 7 -5.17 11.61 13.43
C GLY A 7 -5.64 13.05 13.19
N ASN A 8 -6.30 13.40 12.08
CA ASN A 8 -6.89 14.73 11.96
C ASN A 8 -8.30 14.85 12.59
N ARG A 9 -8.42 14.56 13.90
CA ARG A 9 -9.60 14.93 14.72
C ARG A 9 -9.54 16.43 15.03
N GLY A 10 -9.78 17.25 14.00
CA GLY A 10 -9.90 18.70 14.11
C GLY A 10 -11.18 19.20 13.44
N ALA A 11 -11.68 20.36 13.87
CA ALA A 11 -12.92 20.96 13.38
C ALA A 11 -12.79 21.42 11.91
N GLY A 12 -13.06 20.51 10.96
CA GLY A 12 -13.76 20.78 9.71
C GLY A 12 -13.13 21.72 8.67
N ALA A 13 -11.91 22.21 8.83
CA ALA A 13 -11.27 23.09 7.85
C ALA A 13 -9.83 22.66 7.54
N ASN A 14 -9.66 21.45 6.99
CA ASN A 14 -8.39 21.09 6.34
C ASN A 14 -8.53 21.30 4.82
N LEU A 15 -7.93 22.39 4.32
CA LEU A 15 -7.83 22.74 2.90
C LEU A 15 -6.68 21.98 2.21
N ASN A 16 -5.90 21.18 2.93
CA ASN A 16 -4.78 20.44 2.40
C ASN A 16 -5.31 19.21 1.65
N THR A 17 -5.49 19.40 0.34
CA THR A 17 -5.90 18.33 -0.61
C THR A 17 -4.82 17.27 -0.80
N ASP A 18 -3.61 17.52 -0.30
CA ASP A 18 -2.46 16.63 -0.38
C ASP A 18 -2.49 15.49 0.66
N ASP A 19 -3.20 15.68 1.79
CA ASP A 19 -3.34 14.66 2.85
C ASP A 19 -4.08 13.39 2.39
N ASP A 20 -4.77 13.43 1.23
CA ASP A 20 -5.50 12.29 0.66
C ASP A 20 -4.70 11.52 -0.41
N VAL A 21 -3.45 11.93 -0.68
CA VAL A 21 -2.58 11.28 -1.68
C VAL A 21 -1.67 10.28 -0.97
N THR A 22 -1.81 9.00 -1.32
CA THR A 22 -0.84 7.97 -0.92
C THR A 22 0.17 7.79 -2.05
N ILE A 23 1.47 7.83 -1.71
CA ILE A 23 2.56 7.54 -2.64
C ILE A 23 3.12 6.16 -2.32
N THR A 24 3.08 5.26 -3.31
CA THR A 24 3.76 3.97 -3.24
C THR A 24 5.03 4.04 -4.06
N PHE A 25 6.18 3.76 -3.44
CA PHE A 25 7.46 3.69 -4.12
C PHE A 25 7.70 2.28 -4.65
N LEU A 26 7.79 2.14 -5.97
CA LEU A 26 8.01 0.86 -6.65
C LEU A 26 9.44 0.81 -7.19
N PRO A 27 10.29 -0.14 -6.76
CA PRO A 27 11.67 -0.23 -7.23
C PRO A 27 11.73 -0.53 -8.73
N LEU A 28 12.55 0.24 -9.45
CA LEU A 28 12.87 0.03 -10.87
C LEU A 28 14.16 -0.79 -11.05
N VAL A 29 14.67 -1.34 -9.95
CA VAL A 29 15.85 -2.22 -9.90
C VAL A 29 15.48 -3.51 -9.17
N ASP A 30 16.26 -4.56 -9.40
CA ASP A 30 16.17 -5.80 -8.63
C ASP A 30 16.89 -5.71 -7.27
N SER A 31 16.93 -6.83 -6.53
CA SER A 31 17.62 -6.92 -5.23
C SER A 31 19.14 -6.72 -5.31
N GLU A 32 19.74 -6.86 -6.50
CA GLU A 32 21.16 -6.65 -6.77
C GLU A 32 21.46 -5.22 -7.25
N ARG A 33 20.44 -4.34 -7.25
CA ARG A 33 20.47 -2.96 -7.76
C ARG A 33 20.67 -2.85 -9.27
N LYS A 34 20.37 -3.91 -10.03
CA LYS A 34 20.39 -3.87 -11.50
C LYS A 34 19.06 -3.34 -12.03
N LEU A 35 19.11 -2.45 -13.02
CA LEU A 35 17.90 -1.91 -13.66
C LEU A 35 17.02 -3.02 -14.26
N LEU A 36 15.70 -2.93 -14.00
CA LEU A 36 14.71 -3.83 -14.59
C LEU A 36 14.62 -3.62 -16.10
N HIS A 37 14.37 -4.71 -16.83
CA HIS A 37 14.32 -4.67 -18.29
C HIS A 37 13.10 -3.89 -18.81
N VAL A 38 13.35 -2.93 -19.71
CA VAL A 38 12.30 -2.23 -20.44
C VAL A 38 12.01 -2.97 -21.73
N HIS A 39 10.80 -3.51 -21.86
CA HIS A 39 10.42 -4.34 -22.99
C HIS A 39 10.03 -3.52 -24.21
N PHE A 40 10.15 -4.14 -25.40
CA PHE A 40 9.70 -3.60 -26.69
C PHE A 40 10.33 -2.28 -27.12
N LEU A 41 11.54 -1.99 -26.64
CA LEU A 41 12.34 -0.87 -27.14
C LEU A 41 12.76 -1.09 -28.59
N SER A 42 12.71 -0.04 -29.39
CA SER A 42 13.32 -0.02 -30.71
C SER A 42 14.85 -0.04 -30.59
N ALA A 43 15.54 -0.41 -31.67
CA ALA A 43 17.01 -0.41 -31.70
C ALA A 43 17.63 0.99 -31.44
N GLN A 44 16.86 2.07 -31.62
CA GLN A 44 17.29 3.44 -31.35
C GLN A 44 17.14 3.81 -29.86
N GLU A 45 16.23 3.14 -29.16
CA GLU A 45 16.00 3.31 -27.72
C GLU A 45 16.83 2.34 -26.86
N LEU A 46 17.35 1.27 -27.48
CA LEU A 46 18.39 0.44 -26.85
C LEU A 46 19.63 1.31 -26.59
N GLY A 47 20.01 1.43 -25.32
CA GLY A 47 21.18 2.18 -24.88
C GLY A 47 21.83 1.53 -23.67
N ASN A 48 22.79 2.25 -23.08
CA ASN A 48 23.34 1.89 -21.78
C ASN A 48 22.28 2.13 -20.66
N GLU A 49 22.61 1.73 -19.44
CA GLU A 49 21.71 1.85 -18.29
C GLU A 49 21.28 3.30 -18.02
N GLU A 50 22.16 4.27 -18.26
CA GLU A 50 21.86 5.71 -18.13
C GLU A 50 20.80 6.17 -19.15
N GLN A 51 20.89 5.74 -20.41
CA GLN A 51 19.90 6.05 -21.43
C GLN A 51 18.55 5.40 -21.12
N GLN A 52 18.56 4.18 -20.58
CA GLN A 52 17.33 3.50 -20.15
C GLN A 52 16.70 4.18 -18.93
N GLU A 53 17.50 4.60 -17.95
CA GLU A 53 17.01 5.39 -16.81
C GLU A 53 16.41 6.72 -17.28
N LYS A 54 17.07 7.41 -18.21
CA LYS A 54 16.54 8.64 -18.80
C LYS A 54 15.18 8.40 -19.45
N LEU A 55 15.03 7.33 -20.23
CA LEU A 55 13.76 6.95 -20.82
C LEU A 55 12.70 6.68 -19.73
N LEU A 56 13.04 5.96 -18.66
CA LEU A 56 12.11 5.73 -17.54
C LEU A 56 11.66 7.04 -16.89
N ARG A 57 12.56 8.02 -16.71
CA ARG A 57 12.23 9.34 -16.18
C ARG A 57 11.35 10.19 -17.09
N GLU A 58 11.39 9.96 -18.40
CA GLU A 58 10.51 10.63 -19.37
C GLU A 58 9.08 10.08 -19.32
N TRP A 59 8.91 8.79 -19.00
CA TRP A 59 7.60 8.10 -19.00
C TRP A 59 6.97 7.93 -17.61
N LEU A 60 7.78 7.91 -16.55
CA LEU A 60 7.37 7.64 -15.18
C LEU A 60 7.83 8.76 -14.25
N ASP A 61 7.04 9.02 -13.21
CA ASP A 61 7.45 9.90 -12.11
C ASP A 61 8.46 9.18 -11.22
N CYS A 62 9.74 9.43 -11.41
CA CYS A 62 10.83 8.71 -10.74
C CYS A 62 11.55 9.58 -9.71
N CYS A 63 11.98 8.97 -8.61
CA CYS A 63 12.94 9.56 -7.69
C CYS A 63 13.98 8.52 -7.26
N VAL A 64 15.01 8.98 -6.55
CA VAL A 64 15.99 8.11 -5.91
C VAL A 64 15.77 8.21 -4.41
N THR A 65 15.58 7.08 -3.75
CA THR A 65 15.42 7.04 -2.28
C THR A 65 16.73 7.42 -1.59
N GLU A 66 16.69 7.75 -0.30
CA GLU A 66 17.91 8.01 0.49
C GLU A 66 18.90 6.82 0.46
N GLY A 67 18.40 5.59 0.30
CA GLY A 67 19.20 4.37 0.13
C GLY A 67 19.81 4.19 -1.27
N GLY A 68 19.65 5.17 -2.16
CA GLY A 68 20.16 5.14 -3.53
C GLY A 68 19.39 4.21 -4.46
N VAL A 69 18.13 3.90 -4.16
CA VAL A 69 17.30 3.00 -5.01
C VAL A 69 16.46 3.85 -5.95
N LEU A 70 16.57 3.60 -7.26
CA LEU A 70 15.70 4.19 -8.26
C LEU A 70 14.29 3.60 -8.15
N VAL A 71 13.29 4.46 -7.98
CA VAL A 71 11.89 4.07 -7.79
C VAL A 71 10.96 4.89 -8.67
N ALA A 72 9.85 4.28 -9.10
CA ALA A 72 8.70 4.98 -9.64
C ALA A 72 7.71 5.31 -8.52
N MET A 73 7.12 6.51 -8.55
CA MET A 73 6.12 6.99 -7.60
C MET A 73 4.72 6.73 -8.15
N GLN A 74 4.06 5.71 -7.61
CA GLN A 74 2.65 5.48 -7.85
C GLN A 74 1.81 6.32 -6.88
N LYS A 75 1.25 7.43 -7.39
CA LYS A 75 0.41 8.36 -6.61
C LYS A 75 -1.06 7.98 -6.74
N SER A 76 -1.68 7.50 -5.67
CA SER A 76 -3.14 7.28 -5.58
C SER A 76 -3.78 8.35 -4.72
N SER A 77 -5.03 8.70 -5.01
CA SER A 77 -5.80 9.63 -4.16
C SER A 77 -7.13 9.02 -3.83
N ARG A 78 -7.46 8.93 -2.54
CA ARG A 78 -8.73 8.34 -2.08
C ARG A 78 -9.94 9.05 -2.68
N ARG A 79 -9.84 10.37 -2.90
CA ARG A 79 -10.90 11.18 -3.55
C ARG A 79 -11.12 10.85 -5.02
N ARG A 80 -10.09 10.32 -5.70
CA ARG A 80 -10.14 9.96 -7.13
C ARG A 80 -10.46 8.49 -7.37
N ASN A 81 -10.68 7.71 -6.30
CA ASN A 81 -11.07 6.32 -6.44
C ASN A 81 -12.45 6.21 -7.10
N HIS A 82 -12.60 5.23 -7.99
CA HIS A 82 -13.85 5.01 -8.71
C HIS A 82 -14.96 4.57 -7.73
N PRO A 83 -16.14 5.23 -7.69
CA PRO A 83 -17.15 4.98 -6.66
C PRO A 83 -17.61 3.52 -6.54
N LEU A 84 -17.73 2.80 -7.67
CA LEU A 84 -18.09 1.38 -7.66
C LEU A 84 -16.98 0.50 -7.06
N VAL A 85 -15.71 0.85 -7.27
CA VAL A 85 -14.58 0.13 -6.67
C VAL A 85 -14.58 0.38 -5.17
N THR A 86 -14.77 1.63 -4.73
CA THR A 86 -14.91 1.98 -3.31
C THR A 86 -16.04 1.20 -2.65
N GLN A 87 -17.23 1.17 -3.26
CA GLN A 87 -18.37 0.41 -2.72
C GLN A 87 -18.09 -1.09 -2.64
N MET A 88 -17.45 -1.65 -3.66
CA MET A 88 -17.08 -3.07 -3.68
C MET A 88 -16.11 -3.41 -2.54
N VAL A 89 -15.07 -2.58 -2.34
CA VAL A 89 -14.09 -2.76 -1.28
C VAL A 89 -14.72 -2.62 0.10
N GLU A 90 -15.60 -1.64 0.32
CA GLU A 90 -16.30 -1.49 1.61
C GLU A 90 -17.18 -2.69 1.94
N LYS A 91 -17.97 -3.19 0.98
CA LYS A 91 -18.78 -4.41 1.17
C LYS A 91 -17.92 -5.63 1.48
N TRP A 92 -16.74 -5.72 0.87
CA TRP A 92 -15.78 -6.79 1.16
C TRP A 92 -15.23 -6.66 2.59
N LEU A 93 -14.82 -5.46 3.02
CA LEU A 93 -14.32 -5.20 4.38
C LEU A 93 -15.39 -5.44 5.46
N ASP A 94 -16.64 -5.09 5.19
CA ASP A 94 -17.75 -5.30 6.13
C ASP A 94 -17.91 -6.76 6.55
N ARG A 95 -17.60 -7.71 5.65
CA ARG A 95 -17.63 -9.14 5.98
C ARG A 95 -16.62 -9.51 7.06
N TYR A 96 -15.42 -8.94 7.01
CA TYR A 96 -14.39 -9.17 8.02
C TYR A 96 -14.68 -8.41 9.32
N ARG A 97 -15.18 -7.16 9.22
CA ARG A 97 -15.57 -6.35 10.39
C ARG A 97 -16.69 -7.00 11.23
N GLN A 98 -17.55 -7.80 10.60
CA GLN A 98 -18.67 -8.49 11.26
C GLN A 98 -18.28 -9.82 11.91
N ILE A 99 -17.05 -10.32 11.70
CA ILE A 99 -16.56 -11.51 12.39
C ILE A 99 -16.39 -11.15 13.87
N ARG A 100 -17.31 -11.63 14.71
CA ARG A 100 -17.18 -11.48 16.16
C ARG A 100 -16.07 -12.41 16.66
N PRO A 101 -15.25 -12.00 17.64
CA PRO A 101 -14.41 -12.94 18.36
C PRO A 101 -15.33 -13.98 19.00
N CYS A 102 -15.17 -15.23 18.61
CA CYS A 102 -15.91 -16.33 19.22
C CYS A 102 -15.31 -16.55 20.61
N THR A 103 -15.97 -16.07 21.66
CA THR A 103 -15.58 -16.30 23.06
C THR A 103 -15.97 -17.71 23.54
N SER A 104 -15.89 -18.72 22.67
CA SER A 104 -16.35 -20.10 22.95
C SER A 104 -15.21 -21.08 23.24
N LEU A 105 -14.07 -20.57 23.70
CA LEU A 105 -13.00 -21.37 24.29
C LEU A 105 -12.48 -20.66 25.55
N SER A 106 -13.37 -20.42 26.51
CA SER A 106 -12.95 -20.47 27.92
C SER A 106 -13.37 -21.85 28.37
N ASP A 107 -12.42 -22.77 28.30
CA ASP A 107 -12.51 -24.13 28.80
C ASP A 107 -13.14 -24.09 30.21
N GLY A 108 -14.23 -24.83 30.37
CA GLY A 108 -14.84 -25.02 31.67
C GLY A 108 -13.99 -26.00 32.45
N GLU A 109 -13.28 -25.50 33.46
CA GLU A 109 -12.90 -26.34 34.59
C GLU A 109 -13.98 -26.11 35.66
N GLU A 110 -15.00 -26.97 35.63
CA GLU A 110 -15.82 -27.23 36.81
C GLU A 110 -14.93 -28.02 37.76
N ASP A 111 -14.33 -27.34 38.74
CA ASP A 111 -13.70 -27.98 39.89
C ASP A 111 -14.83 -28.66 40.72
N GLU A 112 -15.08 -29.94 40.44
CA GLU A 112 -15.79 -30.83 41.37
C GLU A 112 -14.86 -31.11 42.56
N ASP A 113 -14.92 -30.26 43.58
CA ASP A 113 -14.37 -30.55 44.91
C ASP A 113 -15.26 -31.60 45.61
N ASP A 114 -15.05 -32.88 45.28
CA ASP A 114 -15.37 -34.00 46.15
C ASP A 114 -14.18 -34.22 47.11
N GLU A 115 -14.26 -33.75 48.37
CA GLU A 115 -13.50 -34.35 49.48
C GLU A 115 -14.09 -33.95 50.87
N ASP A 116 -14.79 -34.93 51.46
CA ASP A 116 -14.88 -35.31 52.88
C ASP A 116 -15.31 -34.31 53.99
N GLU A 117 -16.51 -34.55 54.57
CA GLU A 117 -16.72 -34.80 56.02
C GLU A 117 -18.06 -35.50 56.34
#